data_AF-H1LHF9-F1
#
_entry.id   AF-H1LHF9-F1
#
_cell.length_a   1.000
_cell.length_b   1.000
_cell.length_c   1.000
_cell.angle_alpha   90.00
_cell.angle_beta   90.00
_cell.angle_gamma   90.00
#
_symmetry.space_group_name_H-M   'P 1'
#
loop_
_entity.id
_entity.type
_entity.pdbx_description
1 polymer ?
#
loop_
_entity_poly.entity_id
_entity_poly.type
_entity_poly.pdbx_seq_one_letter_code
_entity_poly.pdbx_strand_id
1 'polypeptide(L)' 'MKFTIGRTAFTKALNTVSRAISTKTTIPILTGLKLVASQSAIVLTGSDADISIETTIKADNPVKLISS' A
#
# COMPACT_ATOMS: atom_id res chain seq x y z
N MET A 1 -0.28 16.70 1.30
CA MET A 1 0.28 15.75 2.28
C MET A 1 1.76 15.50 1.93
N LYS A 2 2.68 15.40 2.91
CA LYS A 2 4.11 15.17 2.68
C LYS A 2 4.66 14.20 3.72
N PHE A 3 5.34 13.14 3.29
CA PHE A 3 5.99 12.15 4.16
C PHE A 3 7.23 11.58 3.45
N THR A 4 8.09 10.90 4.20
CA THR A 4 9.22 10.14 3.68
C THR A 4 9.10 8.70 4.14
N ILE A 5 9.38 7.75 3.26
CA ILE A 5 9.23 6.32 3.53
C ILE A 5 10.36 5.53 2.89
N GLY A 6 10.74 4.40 3.49
CA GLY A 6 11.69 3.46 2.90
C GLY A 6 11.16 2.85 1.61
N ARG A 7 11.91 3.01 0.51
CA ARG A 7 11.54 2.52 -0.83
C ARG A 7 11.16 1.04 -0.84
N THR A 8 11.98 0.17 -0.24
CA THR A 8 11.76 -1.29 -0.25
C THR A 8 10.45 -1.68 0.45
N ALA A 9 10.18 -1.10 1.62
CA ALA A 9 8.94 -1.35 2.36
C ALA A 9 7.72 -0.86 1.57
N PHE A 10 7.81 0.32 0.98
CA PHE A 10 6.75 0.88 0.15
C PHE A 10 6.47 0.05 -1.11
N THR A 11 7.50 -0.36 -1.86
CA THR A 11 7.34 -1.22 -3.04
C THR A 11 6.73 -2.57 -2.68
N LYS A 12 7.13 -3.18 -1.56
CA LYS A 12 6.53 -4.44 -1.09
C LYS A 12 5.04 -4.28 -0.78
N ALA A 13 4.68 -3.23 -0.08
CA ALA A 13 3.30 -2.91 0.24
C ALA A 13 2.47 -2.63 -1.02
N LEU A 14 3.02 -1.84 -1.94
CA LEU A 14 2.40 -1.52 -3.22
C LEU A 14 2.13 -2.79 -4.05
N ASN A 15 3.13 -3.66 -4.22
CA ASN A 15 2.97 -4.93 -4.92
C ASN A 15 1.92 -5.84 -4.26
N THR A 16 1.77 -5.76 -2.94
CA THR A 16 0.79 -6.55 -2.20
C THR A 16 -0.64 -6.11 -2.55
N VAL A 17 -0.91 -4.80 -2.48
CA VAL A 17 -2.26 -4.26 -2.73
C VAL A 17 -2.62 -4.22 -4.21
N SER A 18 -1.65 -4.08 -5.11
CA SER A 18 -1.88 -4.11 -6.56
C SER A 18 -2.51 -5.41 -7.05
N ARG A 19 -2.40 -6.51 -6.29
CA ARG A 19 -3.05 -7.80 -6.62
C ARG A 19 -4.57 -7.75 -6.56
N ALA A 20 -5.15 -6.79 -5.84
CA ALA A 20 -6.59 -6.57 -5.79
C ALA A 20 -7.05 -5.43 -6.71
N ILE A 21 -6.14 -4.81 -7.49
CA ILE A 21 -6.50 -3.74 -8.41
C ILE A 21 -6.68 -4.34 -9.80
N SER A 22 -7.86 -4.17 -10.38
CA SER A 22 -8.18 -4.59 -11.75
C SER A 22 -8.26 -3.39 -12.68
N THR A 23 -7.65 -3.50 -13.87
CA THR A 23 -7.85 -2.53 -14.97
C THR A 23 -9.17 -2.75 -15.70
N LYS A 24 -9.87 -3.85 -15.42
CA LYS A 24 -11.16 -4.23 -16.00
C LYS A 24 -12.26 -4.10 -14.94
N THR A 25 -12.52 -2.88 -14.50
CA THR A 25 -13.58 -2.57 -13.54
C THR A 25 -14.57 -1.57 -14.13
N THR A 26 -15.85 -1.69 -13.77
CA THR A 26 -16.90 -0.71 -14.12
C THR A 26 -16.87 0.52 -13.20
N ILE A 27 -16.05 0.50 -12.15
CA ILE A 27 -15.93 1.57 -11.15
C ILE A 27 -14.55 2.22 -11.29
N PRO A 28 -14.38 3.33 -12.05
CA PRO A 28 -13.06 3.86 -12.42
C PRO A 28 -12.15 4.24 -11.24
N ILE A 29 -12.69 4.62 -10.08
CA ILE A 29 -11.87 4.94 -8.91
C ILE A 29 -11.09 3.73 -8.39
N LEU A 30 -11.55 2.51 -8.69
CA LEU A 30 -10.92 1.25 -8.27
C LEU A 30 -9.72 0.85 -9.14
N THR A 31 -9.44 1.57 -10.24
CA THR A 31 -8.17 1.38 -10.96
C THR A 31 -6.98 1.99 -10.21
N GLY A 32 -7.25 2.76 -9.16
CA GLY A 32 -6.25 3.42 -8.33
C GLY A 32 -5.98 2.71 -7.01
N LEU A 33 -5.14 3.36 -6.21
CA LEU A 33 -4.75 2.96 -4.86
C LEU A 33 -5.29 3.98 -3.87
N LYS A 34 -5.84 3.54 -2.74
CA LYS A 34 -6.09 4.40 -1.58
C LYS A 34 -4.84 4.43 -0.69
N LEU A 35 -4.33 5.62 -0.40
CA LEU A 35 -3.23 5.83 0.53
C LEU A 35 -3.69 6.76 1.65
N VAL A 36 -3.59 6.30 2.89
CA VAL A 36 -3.85 7.09 4.09
C VAL A 36 -2.55 7.19 4.88
N ALA A 37 -2.03 8.40 5.06
CA ALA A 37 -0.88 8.63 5.93
C ALA A 37 -1.34 9.28 7.24
N SER A 38 -0.81 8.78 8.34
CA SER A 38 -0.97 9.31 9.69
C SER A 38 0.41 9.47 10.34
N GLN A 39 0.46 9.97 11.57
CA GLN A 39 1.73 10.09 12.30
C GLN A 39 2.37 8.74 12.62
N SER A 40 1.58 7.68 12.78
CA SER A 40 2.05 6.37 13.22
C SER A 40 2.24 5.37 12.09
N ALA A 41 1.56 5.56 10.95
CA ALA A 41 1.59 4.61 9.85
C ALA A 41 1.09 5.18 8.51
N ILE A 42 1.43 4.47 7.45
CA ILE A 42 0.83 4.57 6.12
C ILE A 42 0.03 3.30 5.85
N VAL A 43 -1.23 3.47 5.44
CA VAL A 43 -2.13 2.39 5.04
C VAL A 43 -2.36 2.47 3.54
N LEU A 44 -2.16 1.35 2.85
CA LEU A 44 -2.43 1.20 1.42
C LEU A 44 -3.58 0.20 1.24
N THR A 45 -4.54 0.55 0.38
CA THR A 45 -5.68 -0.32 0.06
C THR A 45 -5.89 -0.38 -1.45
N GLY A 46 -6.03 -1.58 -2.00
CA GLY A 46 -6.43 -1.84 -3.38
C GLY A 46 -7.67 -2.74 -3.42
N SER A 47 -8.53 -2.56 -4.43
CA SER A 47 -9.76 -3.33 -4.59
C SER A 47 -10.29 -3.32 -6.02
N ASP A 48 -11.05 -4.35 -6.39
CA ASP A 48 -11.80 -4.49 -7.64
C ASP A 48 -13.32 -4.65 -7.42
N ALA A 49 -13.80 -4.43 -6.19
CA ALA A 49 -15.15 -4.63 -5.67
C ALA A 49 -15.50 -6.06 -5.24
N ASP A 50 -14.76 -7.09 -5.67
CA ASP A 50 -14.93 -8.46 -5.19
C ASP A 50 -13.92 -8.78 -4.08
N ILE A 51 -12.67 -8.33 -4.27
CA ILE A 51 -11.57 -8.52 -3.34
C ILE A 51 -11.03 -7.16 -2.90
N SER A 52 -10.62 -7.09 -1.64
CA SER A 52 -9.90 -5.94 -1.08
C SER A 52 -8.65 -6.43 -0.36
N ILE A 53 -7.52 -5.76 -0.61
CA ILE A 53 -6.28 -6.00 0.13
C ILE A 53 -5.86 -4.68 0.78
N GLU A 54 -5.65 -4.72 2.09
CA GLU A 54 -5.10 -3.61 2.87
C GLU A 54 -3.76 -4.02 3.49
N THR A 55 -2.81 -3.10 3.50
CA THR A 55 -1.53 -3.29 4.18
C THR A 55 -1.10 -2.02 4.90
N THR A 56 -0.39 -2.19 6.02
CA THR A 56 0.04 -1.10 6.88
C THR A 56 1.57 -1.10 7.00
N ILE A 57 2.17 0.07 6.77
CA ILE A 57 3.57 0.35 7.01
C ILE A 57 3.65 1.28 8.21
N LYS A 58 4.08 0.74 9.36
CA LYS A 58 4.26 1.57 10.56
C LYS A 58 5.47 2.50 10.39
N ALA A 59 5.36 3.71 10.94
CA ALA A 59 6.41 4.74 10.89
C ALA A 59 7.67 4.34 11.68
N ASP A 60 7.50 3.51 12.71
CA ASP A 60 8.58 2.99 13.53
C ASP A 60 9.27 1.77 12.93
N ASN A 61 8.75 1.19 11.84
CA ASN A 61 9.22 -0.08 11.30
C ASN A 61 10.60 0.12 10.64
N PRO A 62 11.70 -0.18 11.34
CA PRO A 62 13.02 -0.10 10.74
C PRO A 62 13.04 -1.26 9.76
N VAL A 63 13.34 -1.00 8.50
CA VAL A 63 13.60 -2.08 7.54
C VAL A 63 14.49 -3.11 8.22
N LYS A 64 13.96 -4.31 8.45
CA LYS A 64 14.66 -5.42 9.11
C LYS A 64 16.01 -5.56 8.41
N LEU A 65 17.09 -5.31 9.15
CA LEU A 65 18.46 -5.56 8.73
C LEU A 65 18.50 -6.97 8.15
N ILE A 66 18.67 -7.09 6.83
CA ILE A 66 19.16 -8.33 6.26
C ILE A 66 20.66 -8.35 6.56
N SER A 67 20.98 -8.98 7.69
CA SER A 67 22.28 -9.61 7.90
C SER A 67 22.46 -10.72 6.88
N SER A 68 23.70 -10.82 6.37
CA SER A 68 24.30 -11.88 5.54
C SER A 68 24.14 -11.73 4.04
#